data_AF-A0AAN7DJY1-F1
#
_entry.id   AF-A0AAN7DJY1-F1
#
_cell.length_a   1.000
_cell.length_b   1.000
_cell.length_c   1.000
_cell.angle_alpha   90.00
_cell.angle_beta   90.00
_cell.angle_gamma   90.00
#
_symmetry.space_group_name_H-M   'P 1'
#
loop_
_entity.id
_entity.type
_entity.pdbx_description
1 polymer ?
#
loop_
_entity_poly.entity_id
_entity_poly.type
_entity_poly.pdbx_seq_one_letter_code
_entity_poly.pdbx_strand_id
1 'polypeptide(L)'
;MADLLGVPSQQIQRMGGWNTDTMSNSYLNSLPRQFMRVMAGSESDASYYLPRAIEEPCDRLKQLVFPWVDYWYDRHSSGTVHETSGSADKFLLLIKCFKTTFLQDAAVMMDVIPEHPIWRHEIFRNPLFLEFQRKVKAHVEENITTAQLMFS
;
A
#
# COMPACT_ATOMS: atom_id res chain seq x y z
N MET A 1 28.01 -1.35 28.38
CA MET A 1 29.09 -1.59 29.37
C MET A 1 30.49 -1.36 28.78
N ALA A 2 30.73 -1.64 27.48
CA ALA A 2 32.03 -1.39 26.82
C ALA A 2 32.27 0.07 26.38
N ASP A 3 31.24 0.84 26.00
CA ASP A 3 31.39 2.26 25.64
C ASP A 3 31.85 3.13 26.82
N LEU A 4 31.49 2.74 28.04
CA LEU A 4 31.89 3.43 29.27
C LEU A 4 33.40 3.28 29.58
N LEU A 5 34.07 2.31 28.94
CA LEU A 5 35.49 2.03 29.08
C LEU A 5 36.35 2.68 27.97
N GLY A 6 35.76 3.56 27.15
CA GLY A 6 36.48 4.33 26.13
C GLY A 6 36.90 3.53 24.90
N VAL A 7 36.36 2.33 24.70
CA VAL A 7 36.61 1.54 23.49
C VAL A 7 35.86 2.20 22.33
N PRO A 8 36.53 2.54 21.21
CA PRO A 8 35.87 3.19 20.08
C PRO A 8 34.78 2.27 19.50
N SER A 9 33.61 2.85 19.22
CA SER A 9 32.36 2.12 18.90
C SER A 9 32.50 1.17 17.70
N GLN A 10 33.41 1.44 16.77
CA GLN A 10 33.73 0.55 15.64
C GLN A 10 34.33 -0.80 16.08
N GLN A 11 35.11 -0.84 17.17
CA GLN A 11 35.69 -2.09 17.67
C GLN A 11 34.64 -2.94 18.41
N ILE A 12 33.72 -2.29 19.14
CA ILE A 12 32.59 -2.96 19.79
C ILE A 12 31.66 -3.60 18.75
N GLN A 13 31.39 -2.90 17.64
CA GLN A 13 30.59 -3.41 16.52
C GLN A 13 31.23 -4.63 15.84
N ARG A 14 32.56 -4.60 15.61
CA ARG A 14 33.30 -5.75 15.06
C ARG A 14 33.29 -6.97 15.98
N MET A 15 33.42 -6.76 17.30
CA MET A 15 33.45 -7.85 18.27
C MET A 15 32.09 -8.54 18.44
N GLY A 16 30.99 -7.80 18.25
CA GLY A 16 29.62 -8.35 18.24
C GLY A 16 29.18 -8.99 16.92
N GLY A 17 30.03 -8.99 15.88
CA GLY A 17 29.71 -9.55 14.55
C GLY A 17 28.72 -8.71 13.72
N TRP A 18 28.33 -7.52 14.19
CA TRP A 18 27.42 -6.63 13.48
C TRP A 18 28.22 -5.84 12.44
N ASN A 19 28.39 -6.44 11.26
CA ASN A 19 28.92 -5.73 10.10
C ASN A 19 27.96 -4.58 9.74
N THR A 20 28.44 -3.34 9.84
CA THR A 20 27.68 -2.11 9.58
C THR A 20 27.05 -2.10 8.19
N ASP A 21 27.66 -2.81 7.24
CA ASP A 21 27.22 -2.88 5.84
C ASP A 21 25.94 -3.71 5.67
N THR A 22 25.83 -4.84 6.37
CA THR A 22 24.62 -5.69 6.35
C THR A 22 23.48 -5.05 7.15
N MET A 23 23.79 -4.41 8.28
CA MET A 23 22.76 -3.74 9.07
C MET A 23 22.21 -2.49 8.36
N SER A 24 23.07 -1.70 7.71
CA SER A 24 22.66 -0.50 6.98
C SER A 24 21.84 -0.81 5.74
N ASN A 25 22.20 -1.86 4.99
CA ASN A 25 21.51 -2.22 3.76
C ASN A 25 20.19 -2.98 4.02
N SER A 26 20.08 -3.70 5.15
CA SER A 26 18.90 -4.53 5.47
C SER A 26 17.93 -3.92 6.49
N TYR A 27 18.37 -3.02 7.38
CA TYR A 27 17.55 -2.57 8.50
C TYR A 27 17.30 -1.06 8.58
N LEU A 28 18.13 -0.22 7.96
CA LEU A 28 18.07 1.22 8.30
C LEU A 28 17.14 2.08 7.42
N ASN A 29 16.68 1.62 6.25
CA ASN A 29 15.77 2.44 5.43
C ASN A 29 14.65 1.71 4.66
N SER A 30 14.61 0.37 4.68
CA SER A 30 13.51 -0.38 4.06
C SER A 30 13.51 -1.80 4.56
N LEU A 31 12.34 -2.30 4.94
CA LEU A 31 12.15 -3.72 5.19
C LEU A 31 12.54 -4.52 3.94
N PRO A 32 13.25 -5.67 4.08
CA PRO A 32 13.63 -6.47 2.93
C PRO A 32 12.39 -6.91 2.14
N ARG A 33 12.31 -6.53 0.84
CA ARG A 33 11.12 -6.79 0.01
C ARG A 33 10.76 -8.26 -0.07
N GLN A 34 11.77 -9.14 -0.18
CA GLN A 34 11.57 -10.59 -0.23
C GLN A 34 10.95 -11.11 1.07
N PHE A 35 11.42 -10.64 2.22
CA PHE A 35 10.83 -10.99 3.51
C PHE A 35 9.37 -10.55 3.61
N MET A 36 9.07 -9.28 3.29
CA MET A 36 7.70 -8.78 3.31
C MET A 36 6.77 -9.54 2.36
N ARG A 37 7.28 -9.93 1.18
CA ARG A 37 6.53 -10.72 0.20
C ARG A 37 6.17 -12.10 0.74
N VAL A 38 7.15 -12.82 1.27
CA VAL A 38 6.91 -14.15 1.86
C VAL A 38 5.94 -14.05 3.03
N MET A 39 6.11 -13.05 3.91
CA MET A 39 5.20 -12.82 5.03
C MET A 39 3.78 -12.41 4.59
N ALA A 40 3.64 -11.75 3.44
CA ALA A 40 2.35 -11.44 2.82
C ALA A 40 1.72 -12.63 2.08
N GLY A 41 2.33 -13.82 2.13
CA GLY A 41 1.84 -15.04 1.49
C GLY A 41 2.16 -15.14 0.00
N SER A 42 3.05 -14.30 -0.53
CA SER A 42 3.51 -14.38 -1.92
C SER A 42 4.79 -15.21 -2.06
N GLU A 43 4.97 -15.85 -3.20
CA GLU A 43 6.18 -16.62 -3.50
C GLU A 43 7.41 -15.69 -3.58
N SER A 44 8.55 -16.15 -3.06
CA SER A 44 9.70 -15.27 -2.79
C SER A 44 10.35 -14.69 -4.06
N ASP A 45 10.22 -15.37 -5.19
CA ASP A 45 10.91 -15.07 -6.45
C ASP A 45 9.95 -14.82 -7.64
N ALA A 46 8.63 -14.95 -7.40
CA ALA A 46 7.64 -14.74 -8.45
C ALA A 46 7.33 -13.24 -8.66
N SER A 47 7.12 -12.86 -9.91
CA SER A 47 6.46 -11.60 -10.25
C SER A 47 4.99 -11.69 -9.85
N TYR A 48 4.63 -11.12 -8.70
CA TYR A 48 3.24 -11.08 -8.27
C TYR A 48 2.46 -10.08 -9.13
N TYR A 49 1.39 -10.56 -9.75
CA TYR A 49 0.46 -9.73 -10.51
C TYR A 49 -0.84 -9.62 -9.71
N LEU A 50 -1.33 -8.39 -9.53
CA LEU A 50 -2.53 -8.09 -8.76
C LEU A 50 -3.63 -7.65 -9.76
N PRO A 51 -4.47 -8.58 -10.29
CA PRO A 51 -5.35 -8.27 -11.41
C PRO A 51 -6.32 -7.12 -11.13
N ARG A 52 -6.77 -7.01 -9.89
CA ARG A 52 -7.66 -5.91 -9.47
C ARG A 52 -7.02 -4.53 -9.51
N ALA A 53 -5.69 -4.43 -9.56
CA ALA A 53 -4.96 -3.17 -9.54
C ALA A 53 -4.42 -2.73 -10.91
N ILE A 54 -4.73 -3.47 -11.98
CA ILE A 54 -4.38 -3.06 -13.35
C ILE A 54 -5.08 -1.77 -13.73
N GLU A 55 -6.35 -1.66 -13.35
CA GLU A 55 -7.14 -0.45 -13.61
C GLU A 55 -6.93 0.56 -12.51
N GLU A 56 -6.58 1.77 -12.93
CA GLU A 56 -6.47 2.91 -12.03
C GLU A 56 -7.79 3.70 -12.01
N PRO A 57 -8.38 3.97 -10.83
CA PRO A 57 -9.56 4.81 -10.74
C PRO A 57 -9.22 6.25 -11.13
N CYS A 58 -10.12 6.90 -11.85
CA CYS A 58 -9.95 8.30 -12.24
C CYS A 58 -9.93 9.24 -11.02
N ASP A 59 -9.27 10.40 -11.15
CA ASP A 59 -9.11 11.35 -10.04
C ASP A 59 -10.44 11.82 -9.46
N ARG A 60 -11.45 12.02 -10.32
CA ARG A 60 -12.79 12.42 -9.89
C ARG A 60 -13.45 11.37 -9.00
N LEU A 61 -13.23 10.08 -9.27
CA LEU A 61 -13.72 8.99 -8.44
C LEU A 61 -12.92 8.89 -7.13
N LYS A 62 -11.59 9.02 -7.20
CA LYS A 62 -10.71 9.05 -6.01
C LYS A 62 -11.10 10.17 -5.03
N GLN A 63 -11.51 11.34 -5.54
CA GLN A 63 -11.97 12.48 -4.72
C GLN A 63 -13.26 12.20 -3.95
N LEU A 64 -14.10 11.27 -4.39
CA LEU A 64 -15.31 10.88 -3.66
C LEU A 64 -15.00 10.04 -2.41
N VAL A 65 -13.83 9.40 -2.38
CA VAL A 65 -13.36 8.56 -1.26
C VAL A 65 -12.42 9.39 -0.38
N PHE A 66 -12.74 9.48 0.91
CA PHE A 66 -12.08 10.38 1.87
C PHE A 66 -11.85 11.81 1.31
N PRO A 67 -12.93 12.59 1.06
CA PRO A 67 -12.85 13.83 0.28
C PRO A 67 -11.89 14.88 0.84
N TRP A 68 -11.76 14.95 2.16
CA TRP A 68 -10.98 15.97 2.84
C TRP A 68 -9.47 15.70 2.86
N VAL A 69 -9.04 14.51 2.47
CA VAL A 69 -7.64 14.10 2.63
C VAL A 69 -6.70 14.91 1.77
N ASP A 70 -7.08 15.21 0.52
CA ASP A 70 -6.25 16.02 -0.37
C ASP A 70 -6.09 17.44 0.16
N TYR A 71 -7.20 18.04 0.62
CA TYR A 71 -7.20 19.34 1.27
C TYR A 71 -6.27 19.40 2.49
N TRP A 72 -6.37 18.43 3.40
CA TRP A 72 -5.53 18.41 4.61
C TRP A 72 -4.08 18.08 4.31
N TYR A 73 -3.83 17.18 3.36
CA TYR A 73 -2.49 16.85 2.91
C TYR A 73 -1.78 18.07 2.35
N ASP A 74 -2.41 18.80 1.43
CA ASP A 74 -1.81 19.98 0.81
C ASP A 74 -1.56 21.10 1.83
N ARG A 75 -2.47 21.25 2.80
CA ARG A 75 -2.32 22.22 3.89
C ARG A 75 -1.15 21.88 4.81
N HIS A 76 -1.00 20.62 5.15
CA HIS A 76 0.07 20.16 6.03
C HIS A 76 1.43 20.18 5.31
N SER A 77 1.47 19.77 4.03
CA SER A 77 2.70 19.79 3.22
C SER A 77 3.17 21.21 2.86
N SER A 78 2.25 22.17 2.76
CA SER A 78 2.58 23.59 2.51
C SER A 78 3.05 24.34 3.76
N GLY A 79 3.05 23.72 4.93
CA GLY A 79 3.46 24.35 6.19
C GLY A 79 2.51 25.44 6.66
N THR A 80 1.27 25.47 6.16
CA THR A 80 0.24 26.48 6.53
C THR A 80 -0.53 26.11 7.80
N VAL A 81 -0.20 24.97 8.42
CA VAL A 81 -0.74 24.53 9.71
C VAL A 81 0.26 24.92 10.81
N HIS A 82 -0.27 25.48 11.91
CA HIS A 82 0.52 25.97 13.04
C HIS A 82 1.32 24.87 13.75
N GLU A 83 0.85 23.62 13.68
CA GLU A 83 1.50 22.44 14.24
C GLU A 83 1.70 21.41 13.14
N THR A 84 2.92 21.29 12.63
CA THR A 84 3.29 20.26 11.66
C THR A 84 3.85 19.03 12.38
N SER A 85 3.16 17.90 12.28
CA SER A 85 3.65 16.60 12.75
C SER A 85 4.04 15.72 11.57
N GLY A 86 5.29 15.28 11.50
CA GLY A 86 5.74 14.36 10.44
C GLY A 86 4.91 13.06 10.38
N SER A 87 4.31 12.64 11.49
CA SER A 87 3.39 11.50 11.52
C SER A 87 2.06 11.80 10.83
N ALA A 88 1.55 13.04 10.93
CA ALA A 88 0.32 13.45 10.27
C ALA A 88 0.48 13.47 8.74
N ASP A 89 1.63 13.95 8.23
CA ASP A 89 1.94 13.89 6.79
C ASP A 89 1.93 12.45 6.26
N LYS A 90 2.60 11.54 6.98
CA LYS A 90 2.67 10.13 6.57
C LYS A 90 1.32 9.44 6.68
N PHE A 91 0.51 9.77 7.69
CA PHE A 91 -0.85 9.26 7.80
C PHE A 91 -1.75 9.76 6.66
N LEU A 92 -1.72 11.05 6.34
CA LEU A 92 -2.51 11.60 5.23
C LEU A 92 -2.07 10.99 3.89
N LEU A 93 -0.75 10.80 3.67
CA LEU A 93 -0.24 10.08 2.51
C LEU A 93 -0.77 8.63 2.44
N LEU A 94 -0.77 7.92 3.56
CA LEU A 94 -1.34 6.57 3.66
C LEU A 94 -2.82 6.57 3.24
N ILE A 95 -3.62 7.51 3.75
CA ILE A 95 -5.03 7.60 3.36
C ILE A 95 -5.19 7.95 1.86
N LYS A 96 -4.34 8.82 1.29
CA LYS A 96 -4.34 9.10 -0.15
C LYS A 96 -4.10 7.83 -0.97
N CYS A 97 -3.12 7.01 -0.59
CA CYS A 97 -2.87 5.72 -1.24
C CYS A 97 -4.05 4.77 -1.07
N PHE A 98 -4.68 4.73 0.11
CA PHE A 98 -5.83 3.87 0.36
C PHE A 98 -7.05 4.20 -0.50
N LYS A 99 -7.23 5.43 -0.99
CA LYS A 99 -8.33 5.75 -1.92
C LYS A 99 -8.35 4.81 -3.13
N THR A 100 -7.18 4.58 -3.71
CA THR A 100 -7.02 3.71 -4.88
C THR A 100 -7.29 2.24 -4.53
N THR A 101 -6.59 1.73 -3.50
CA THR A 101 -6.72 0.33 -3.09
C THR A 101 -8.15 0.00 -2.64
N PHE A 102 -8.79 0.91 -1.90
CA PHE A 102 -10.18 0.75 -1.47
C PHE A 102 -11.14 0.60 -2.65
N LEU A 103 -11.00 1.42 -3.69
CA LEU A 103 -11.85 1.33 -4.89
C LEU A 103 -11.60 0.02 -5.66
N GLN A 104 -10.33 -0.34 -5.86
CA GLN A 104 -9.93 -1.58 -6.53
C GLN A 104 -10.45 -2.82 -5.79
N ASP A 105 -10.33 -2.84 -4.47
CA ASP A 105 -10.82 -3.94 -3.63
C ASP A 105 -12.35 -3.98 -3.63
N ALA A 106 -13.03 -2.84 -3.47
CA ALA A 106 -14.48 -2.76 -3.47
C ALA A 106 -15.10 -3.30 -4.77
N ALA A 107 -14.49 -3.01 -5.92
CA ALA A 107 -14.96 -3.49 -7.22
C ALA A 107 -15.10 -5.03 -7.28
N VAL A 108 -14.22 -5.75 -6.59
CA VAL A 108 -14.21 -7.22 -6.51
C VAL A 108 -14.98 -7.74 -5.30
N MET A 109 -14.81 -7.10 -4.13
CA MET A 109 -15.39 -7.56 -2.87
C MET A 109 -16.91 -7.47 -2.84
N MET A 110 -17.53 -6.61 -3.65
CA MET A 110 -19.00 -6.55 -3.77
C MET A 110 -19.62 -7.89 -4.23
N ASP A 111 -18.89 -8.71 -5.01
CA ASP A 111 -19.38 -10.03 -5.42
C ASP A 111 -19.14 -11.09 -4.34
N VAL A 112 -18.10 -10.91 -3.52
CA VAL A 112 -17.71 -11.85 -2.44
C VAL A 112 -18.60 -11.68 -1.22
N ILE A 113 -18.96 -10.44 -0.87
CA ILE A 113 -19.75 -10.08 0.31
C ILE A 113 -20.87 -9.08 -0.04
N PRO A 114 -21.86 -9.46 -0.85
CA PRO A 114 -22.87 -8.53 -1.39
C PRO A 114 -23.73 -7.85 -0.31
N GLU A 115 -23.87 -8.46 0.86
CA GLU A 115 -24.69 -7.93 1.97
C GLU A 115 -23.96 -6.89 2.83
N HIS A 116 -22.70 -6.58 2.54
CA HIS A 116 -21.94 -5.67 3.39
C HIS A 116 -22.55 -4.24 3.37
N PRO A 117 -22.83 -3.62 4.54
CA PRO A 117 -23.53 -2.33 4.60
C PRO A 117 -22.84 -1.19 3.87
N ILE A 118 -21.51 -1.25 3.71
CA ILE A 118 -20.74 -0.22 3.02
C ILE A 118 -21.22 -0.01 1.57
N TRP A 119 -21.71 -1.06 0.89
CA TRP A 119 -22.17 -0.99 -0.50
C TRP A 119 -23.45 -0.16 -0.68
N ARG A 120 -24.14 0.17 0.41
CA ARG A 120 -25.30 1.07 0.39
C ARG A 120 -24.91 2.53 0.13
N HIS A 121 -23.63 2.85 0.28
CA HIS A 121 -23.11 4.20 0.07
C HIS A 121 -23.23 4.62 -1.40
N GLU A 122 -23.50 5.92 -1.62
CA GLU A 122 -23.85 6.50 -2.92
C GLU A 122 -22.75 6.34 -3.99
N ILE A 123 -21.49 6.34 -3.55
CA ILE A 123 -20.31 6.17 -4.41
C ILE A 123 -20.42 4.89 -5.24
N PHE A 124 -20.97 3.81 -4.68
CA PHE A 124 -21.11 2.52 -5.37
C PHE A 124 -22.23 2.49 -6.41
N ARG A 125 -23.11 3.51 -6.42
CA ARG A 125 -24.12 3.72 -7.46
C ARG A 125 -23.68 4.79 -8.47
N ASN A 126 -22.52 5.40 -8.28
CA ASN A 126 -22.01 6.44 -9.16
C ASN A 126 -21.59 5.84 -10.52
N PRO A 127 -21.95 6.44 -11.65
CA PRO A 127 -21.57 5.94 -12.97
C PRO A 127 -20.05 5.75 -13.15
N LEU A 128 -19.23 6.62 -12.55
CA LEU A 128 -17.77 6.51 -12.59
C LEU A 128 -17.29 5.24 -11.89
N PHE A 129 -17.90 4.89 -10.76
CA PHE A 129 -17.57 3.66 -10.05
C PHE A 129 -18.02 2.43 -10.83
N LEU A 130 -19.24 2.45 -11.38
CA LEU A 130 -19.79 1.31 -12.13
C LEU A 130 -18.95 1.01 -13.38
N GLU A 131 -18.52 2.04 -14.11
CA GLU A 131 -17.62 1.86 -15.26
C GLU A 131 -16.26 1.29 -14.82
N PHE A 132 -15.69 1.85 -13.76
CA PHE A 132 -14.42 1.38 -13.19
C PHE A 132 -14.52 -0.08 -12.74
N GLN A 133 -15.56 -0.44 -11.99
CA GLN A 133 -15.82 -1.80 -11.52
C GLN A 133 -15.90 -2.79 -12.69
N ARG A 134 -16.60 -2.42 -13.77
CA ARG A 134 -16.70 -3.26 -14.97
C ARG A 134 -15.32 -3.55 -15.56
N LYS A 135 -14.44 -2.55 -15.65
CA LYS A 135 -13.07 -2.73 -16.18
C LYS A 135 -12.24 -3.61 -15.25
N VAL A 136 -12.25 -3.33 -13.94
CA VAL A 136 -11.54 -4.16 -12.94
C VAL A 136 -11.95 -5.62 -13.03
N LYS A 137 -13.26 -5.90 -13.13
CA LYS A 137 -13.77 -7.27 -13.24
C LYS A 137 -13.30 -7.98 -14.51
N ALA A 138 -13.31 -7.31 -15.65
CA ALA A 138 -12.81 -7.87 -16.91
C ALA A 138 -11.35 -8.34 -16.76
N HIS A 139 -10.50 -7.52 -16.15
CA HIS A 139 -9.12 -7.91 -15.88
C HIS A 139 -9.00 -9.10 -14.92
N VAL A 140 -9.80 -9.12 -13.85
CA VAL A 140 -9.77 -10.23 -12.91
C VAL A 140 -10.18 -11.55 -13.61
N GLU A 141 -11.22 -11.53 -14.43
CA GLU A 141 -11.71 -12.69 -15.20
C GLU A 141 -10.69 -13.19 -16.24
N GLU A 142 -10.07 -12.28 -17.00
CA GLU A 142 -9.02 -12.61 -17.99
C GLU A 142 -7.83 -13.33 -17.32
N ASN A 143 -7.45 -12.89 -16.12
CA ASN A 143 -6.32 -13.46 -15.40
C ASN A 143 -6.66 -14.81 -14.74
N ILE A 144 -7.89 -15.01 -14.27
CA ILE A 144 -8.35 -16.32 -13.78
C ILE A 144 -8.31 -17.34 -14.93
N THR A 145 -8.80 -16.95 -16.10
CA THR A 145 -8.83 -17.82 -17.30
C THR A 145 -7.42 -18.18 -17.77
N THR A 146 -6.51 -17.21 -17.78
CA THR A 146 -5.11 -17.41 -18.16
C THR A 146 -4.38 -18.34 -17.19
N ALA A 147 -4.60 -18.18 -15.88
CA ALA A 147 -4.04 -19.06 -14.87
C ALA A 147 -4.53 -20.51 -15.04
N GLN A 148 -5.83 -20.71 -15.29
CA GLN A 148 -6.40 -22.05 -15.49
C GLN A 148 -5.83 -22.78 -16.71
N LEU A 149 -5.53 -22.07 -17.81
CA LEU A 149 -4.94 -22.63 -19.02
C LEU A 149 -3.43 -22.93 -18.91
N MET A 150 -2.70 -22.24 -18.02
CA MET A 150 -1.27 -22.51 -17.78
C MET A 150 -1.01 -23.71 -16.87
N PHE A 151 -2.02 -24.17 -16.13
CA PHE A 151 -1.92 -25.30 -15.20
C PHE A 151 -2.73 -26.53 -15.63
N SER A 152 -3.26 -26.55 -16.85
CA SER A 152 -3.93 -27.70 -17.49
C SER A 152 -3.03 -28.37 -18.51
#